data_AF-A0A423K3G6-F1
#
_entry.id   AF-A0A423K3G6-F1
#
_cell.length_a   1.000
_cell.length_b   1.000
_cell.length_c   1.000
_cell.angle_alpha   90.00
_cell.angle_beta   90.00
_cell.angle_gamma   90.00
#
_symmetry.space_group_name_H-M   'P 1'
#
loop_
_entity.id
_entity.type
_entity.pdbx_description
1 polymer ?
#
loop_
_entity_poly.entity_id
_entity_poly.type
_entity_poly.pdbx_seq_one_letter_code
_entity_poly.pdbx_strand_id
1 'polypeptide(L)'
;MKLKFVAGAVMCFAMMSTAYAATCPTVTVSSSQNATEFKFTSVLLKDKDSAKSVAICRYDGTDDEGASVGLRLGHPVQAIGDNWNGDQCAGDDASKCEFK
;
A
#
# COMPACT_ATOMS: atom_id res chain seq x y z
N MET A 1 27.19 53.10 -10.89
CA MET A 1 27.61 51.79 -10.30
C MET A 1 26.72 50.70 -10.89
N LYS A 2 27.30 49.65 -11.50
CA LYS A 2 26.56 48.55 -12.14
C LYS A 2 26.31 47.45 -11.10
N LEU A 3 25.08 47.30 -10.62
CA LEU A 3 24.69 46.21 -9.74
C LEU A 3 24.55 44.92 -10.57
N LYS A 4 25.42 43.93 -10.33
CA LYS A 4 25.30 42.60 -10.91
C LYS A 4 24.44 41.74 -9.99
N PHE A 5 23.21 41.45 -10.41
CA PHE A 5 22.37 40.46 -9.75
C PHE A 5 22.93 39.06 -10.05
N VAL A 6 23.49 38.42 -9.03
CA VAL A 6 23.79 36.98 -9.07
C VAL A 6 22.46 36.25 -8.92
N ALA A 7 21.98 35.67 -10.02
CA ALA A 7 20.84 34.77 -10.01
C ALA A 7 21.22 33.52 -9.22
N GLY A 8 20.72 33.42 -7.99
CA GLY A 8 20.82 32.23 -7.16
C GLY A 8 19.95 31.14 -7.77
N ALA A 9 20.57 30.07 -8.27
CA ALA A 9 19.86 28.85 -8.59
C ALA A 9 19.40 28.21 -7.28
N VAL A 10 18.13 28.44 -6.91
CA VAL A 10 17.43 27.58 -5.95
C VAL A 10 17.26 26.25 -6.65
N MET A 11 18.21 25.34 -6.44
CA MET A 11 17.99 23.93 -6.73
C MET A 11 16.93 23.44 -5.75
N CYS A 12 15.66 23.51 -6.15
CA CYS A 12 14.62 22.71 -5.55
C CYS A 12 15.07 21.25 -5.71
N PHE A 13 15.61 20.67 -4.64
CA PHE A 13 15.59 19.23 -4.45
C PHE A 13 14.12 18.83 -4.43
N ALA A 14 13.57 18.55 -5.60
CA ALA A 14 12.36 17.74 -5.71
C ALA A 14 12.73 16.43 -5.02
N MET A 15 12.31 16.29 -3.76
CA MET A 15 12.39 15.03 -3.03
C MET A 15 11.71 14.01 -3.92
N MET A 16 12.50 13.16 -4.56
CA MET A 16 11.99 12.08 -5.39
C MET A 16 11.30 11.12 -4.42
N SER A 17 10.00 11.30 -4.23
CA SER A 17 9.11 10.35 -3.57
C SER A 17 8.99 9.12 -4.48
N THR A 18 10.05 8.33 -4.58
CA THR A 18 9.94 6.94 -4.97
C THR A 18 9.30 6.21 -3.79
N ALA A 19 8.00 6.45 -3.58
CA ALA A 19 7.18 5.56 -2.81
C ALA A 19 7.20 4.24 -3.60
N TYR A 20 7.96 3.28 -3.10
CA TYR A 20 7.95 1.92 -3.61
C TYR A 20 6.49 1.45 -3.62
N ALA A 21 6.09 0.74 -4.68
CA ALA A 21 4.78 0.09 -4.71
C ALA A 21 4.63 -0.78 -3.46
N ALA A 22 3.59 -0.51 -2.68
CA ALA A 22 3.26 -1.24 -1.47
C ALA A 22 2.34 -2.42 -1.83
N THR A 23 2.53 -3.52 -1.12
CA THR A 23 1.70 -4.72 -1.20
C THR A 23 1.19 -5.08 0.19
N CYS A 24 0.16 -5.92 0.23
CA CYS A 24 -0.29 -6.53 1.47
C CYS A 24 0.81 -7.41 2.09
N PRO A 25 1.06 -7.32 3.42
CA PRO A 25 2.08 -8.12 4.08
C PRO A 25 1.70 -9.60 4.15
N THR A 26 2.67 -10.48 4.31
CA THR A 26 2.38 -11.86 4.69
C THR A 26 1.90 -11.91 6.14
N VAL A 27 0.83 -12.68 6.39
CA VAL A 27 0.24 -12.84 7.73
C VAL A 27 0.40 -14.28 8.18
N THR A 28 1.03 -14.46 9.34
CA THR A 28 1.13 -15.75 10.02
C THR A 28 0.54 -15.60 11.40
N VAL A 29 -0.40 -16.47 11.77
CA VAL A 29 -0.98 -16.51 13.11
C VAL A 29 -0.37 -17.68 13.86
N SER A 30 0.22 -17.39 15.01
CA SER A 30 0.81 -18.40 15.88
C SER A 30 -0.08 -18.59 17.11
N SER A 31 -0.42 -19.84 17.39
CA SER A 31 -1.08 -20.29 18.61
C SER A 31 -0.07 -21.07 19.48
N SER A 32 -0.45 -21.45 20.69
CA SER A 32 0.42 -22.23 21.59
C SER A 32 0.85 -23.59 21.03
N GLN A 33 0.19 -24.09 19.98
CA GLN A 33 0.42 -25.42 19.44
C GLN A 33 0.82 -25.43 17.96
N ASN A 34 0.47 -24.39 17.17
CA ASN A 34 0.69 -24.35 15.73
C ASN A 34 0.90 -22.92 15.20
N ALA A 35 1.56 -22.79 14.06
CA ALA A 35 1.60 -21.56 13.27
C ALA A 35 0.95 -21.80 11.91
N THR A 36 0.02 -20.93 11.52
CA THR A 36 -0.72 -21.03 10.25
C THR A 36 -0.44 -19.79 9.42
N GLU A 37 -0.02 -19.99 8.18
CA GLU A 37 0.06 -18.92 7.19
C GLU A 37 -1.31 -18.66 6.59
N PHE A 38 -1.73 -17.40 6.63
CA PHE A 38 -2.98 -16.95 6.07
C PHE A 38 -2.77 -16.57 4.60
N LYS A 39 -3.63 -17.08 3.73
CA LYS A 39 -3.57 -16.86 2.29
C LYS A 39 -4.23 -15.54 1.94
N PHE A 40 -3.53 -14.68 1.22
CA PHE A 40 -4.11 -13.45 0.70
C PHE A 40 -5.31 -13.76 -0.21
N THR A 41 -6.36 -12.93 -0.10
CA THR A 41 -7.55 -13.06 -0.94
C THR A 41 -7.94 -11.78 -1.64
N SER A 42 -7.78 -10.64 -0.97
CA SER A 42 -8.10 -9.35 -1.57
C SER A 42 -7.52 -8.18 -0.80
N VAL A 43 -7.45 -7.04 -1.48
CA VAL A 43 -7.22 -5.73 -0.86
C VAL A 43 -8.30 -4.76 -1.32
N LEU A 44 -8.74 -3.90 -0.40
CA LEU A 44 -9.63 -2.79 -0.67
C LEU A 44 -8.93 -1.48 -0.25
N LEU A 45 -8.80 -0.54 -1.18
CA LEU A 45 -8.38 0.82 -0.87
C LEU A 45 -9.59 1.62 -0.40
N LYS A 46 -9.47 2.25 0.77
CA LYS A 46 -10.51 3.11 1.34
C LYS A 46 -9.93 4.50 1.58
N ASP A 47 -10.74 5.52 1.33
CA ASP A 47 -10.35 6.93 1.50
C ASP A 47 -9.06 7.29 0.73
N LYS A 48 -8.85 6.61 -0.41
CA LYS A 48 -7.58 6.58 -1.17
C LYS A 48 -7.10 7.94 -1.64
N ASP A 49 -8.01 8.89 -1.87
CA ASP A 49 -7.66 10.23 -2.37
C ASP A 49 -7.31 11.22 -1.23
N SER A 50 -7.04 10.71 -0.02
CA SER A 50 -6.78 11.53 1.17
C SER A 50 -5.65 10.99 2.03
N ALA A 51 -5.17 11.80 2.98
CA ALA A 51 -4.23 11.38 4.02
C ALA A 51 -4.81 10.34 5.01
N LYS A 52 -6.10 10.03 4.92
CA LYS A 52 -6.77 9.00 5.73
C LYS A 52 -6.83 7.64 5.01
N SER A 53 -6.12 7.50 3.89
CA SER A 53 -6.07 6.27 3.10
C SER A 53 -5.74 5.04 3.94
N VAL A 54 -6.48 3.98 3.67
CA VAL A 54 -6.29 2.66 4.29
C VAL A 54 -6.34 1.58 3.21
N ALA A 55 -5.34 0.70 3.18
CA ALA A 55 -5.42 -0.55 2.44
C ALA A 55 -5.89 -1.66 3.41
N ILE A 56 -7.06 -2.25 3.12
CA ILE A 56 -7.64 -3.33 3.91
C ILE A 56 -7.32 -4.65 3.20
N CYS A 57 -6.30 -5.35 3.67
CA CYS A 57 -5.89 -6.65 3.18
C CYS A 57 -6.69 -7.74 3.88
N ARG A 58 -7.28 -8.66 3.13
CA ARG A 58 -8.03 -9.81 3.62
C ARG A 58 -7.28 -11.09 3.33
N TYR A 59 -7.39 -12.03 4.25
CA TYR A 59 -6.74 -13.32 4.17
C TYR A 59 -7.66 -14.41 4.70
N ASP A 60 -7.57 -15.58 4.10
CA ASP A 60 -8.23 -16.80 4.57
C ASP A 60 -7.21 -17.68 5.29
N GLY A 61 -7.61 -18.18 6.45
CA GLY A 61 -6.85 -19.15 7.24
C GLY A 61 -7.28 -20.58 6.92
N THR A 62 -7.06 -21.47 7.89
CA THR A 62 -7.61 -22.83 7.85
C THR A 62 -9.06 -22.85 8.30
N ASP A 63 -9.87 -23.73 7.73
CA ASP A 63 -11.30 -23.89 8.04
C ASP A 63 -12.08 -22.56 7.87
N ASP A 64 -12.80 -22.12 8.92
CA ASP A 64 -13.60 -20.89 8.92
C ASP A 64 -12.83 -19.66 9.44
N GLU A 65 -11.49 -19.74 9.54
CA GLU A 65 -10.66 -18.64 10.01
C GLU A 65 -10.41 -17.62 8.89
N GLY A 66 -10.49 -16.33 9.25
CA GLY A 66 -10.16 -15.23 8.35
C GLY A 66 -9.47 -14.10 9.11
N ALA A 67 -8.59 -13.39 8.42
CA ALA A 67 -7.88 -12.24 8.97
C ALA A 67 -8.08 -11.01 8.08
N SER A 68 -8.06 -9.84 8.71
CA SER A 68 -8.04 -8.56 8.00
C SER A 68 -7.01 -7.63 8.62
N VAL A 69 -6.16 -7.04 7.79
CA VAL A 69 -5.13 -6.09 8.20
C VAL A 69 -5.41 -4.75 7.52
N GLY A 70 -5.56 -3.70 8.33
CA GLY A 70 -5.71 -2.33 7.85
C GLY A 70 -4.39 -1.57 7.91
N LEU A 71 -3.81 -1.27 6.75
CA LEU A 71 -2.61 -0.46 6.61
C LEU A 71 -2.99 1.01 6.45
N ARG A 72 -2.70 1.85 7.43
CA ARG A 72 -2.89 3.31 7.32
C ARG A 72 -1.69 3.91 6.62
N LEU A 73 -1.91 4.57 5.49
CA LEU A 73 -0.81 4.99 4.60
C LEU A 73 -0.44 6.45 4.83
N GLY A 74 -1.37 7.30 5.28
CA GLY A 74 -1.08 8.69 5.67
C GLY A 74 -0.92 9.66 4.49
N HIS A 75 -1.11 9.16 3.27
CA HIS A 75 -1.03 9.93 2.02
C HIS A 75 -2.00 9.34 0.99
N PRO A 76 -2.46 10.12 0.00
CA PRO A 76 -3.25 9.57 -1.09
C PRO A 76 -2.53 8.40 -1.77
N VAL A 77 -3.29 7.38 -2.19
CA VAL A 77 -2.78 6.20 -2.88
C VAL A 77 -3.59 5.87 -4.12
N GLN A 78 -2.95 5.20 -5.06
CA GLN A 78 -3.49 4.76 -6.32
C GLN A 78 -3.21 3.27 -6.52
N ALA A 79 -4.22 2.57 -7.05
CA ALA A 79 -4.09 1.21 -7.55
C ALA A 79 -3.05 1.14 -8.68
N ILE A 80 -2.25 0.07 -8.69
CA ILE A 80 -1.26 -0.22 -9.72
C ILE A 80 -1.56 -1.59 -10.35
N GLY A 81 -1.52 -1.63 -11.68
CA GLY A 81 -1.73 -2.85 -12.46
C GLY A 81 -3.19 -3.12 -12.79
N ASP A 82 -3.41 -4.14 -13.61
CA ASP A 82 -4.70 -4.41 -14.25
C ASP A 82 -5.64 -5.31 -13.44
N ASN A 83 -5.19 -5.83 -12.29
CA ASN A 83 -5.99 -6.73 -11.44
C ASN A 83 -6.98 -5.97 -10.53
N TRP A 84 -7.01 -4.65 -10.62
CA TRP A 84 -7.91 -3.80 -9.85
C TRP A 84 -9.24 -3.62 -10.58
N ASN A 85 -10.33 -3.84 -9.85
CA ASN A 85 -11.68 -3.48 -10.25
C ASN A 85 -12.15 -2.30 -9.37
N GLY A 86 -11.91 -1.08 -9.86
CA GLY A 86 -12.05 0.12 -9.05
C GLY A 86 -11.06 0.12 -7.89
N ASP A 87 -11.55 0.24 -6.66
CA ASP A 87 -10.72 0.31 -5.46
C ASP A 87 -10.44 -1.06 -4.82
N GLN A 88 -10.87 -2.15 -5.47
CA GLN A 88 -10.69 -3.51 -4.96
C GLN A 88 -9.83 -4.34 -5.91
N CYS A 89 -8.87 -5.07 -5.37
CA CYS A 89 -8.14 -6.11 -6.06
C CYS A 89 -8.36 -7.44 -5.34
N ALA A 90 -8.69 -8.49 -6.09
CA ALA A 90 -8.90 -9.83 -5.56
C ALA A 90 -7.95 -10.80 -6.26
N GLY A 91 -7.36 -11.72 -5.52
CA GLY A 91 -6.39 -12.66 -6.04
C GLY A 91 -5.74 -13.51 -4.95
N ASP A 92 -4.95 -14.48 -5.39
CA ASP A 92 -4.17 -15.39 -4.56
C ASP A 92 -2.78 -14.86 -4.19
N ASP A 93 -2.39 -13.73 -4.78
CA ASP A 93 -1.05 -13.17 -4.71
C ASP A 93 -1.12 -11.65 -4.49
N ALA A 94 -0.62 -11.22 -3.33
CA ALA A 94 -0.60 -9.81 -2.94
C ALA A 94 0.26 -8.94 -3.88
N SER A 95 1.25 -9.51 -4.57
CA SER A 95 2.10 -8.78 -5.52
C SER A 95 1.35 -8.37 -6.79
N LYS A 96 0.20 -8.99 -7.07
CA LYS A 96 -0.68 -8.60 -8.18
C LYS A 96 -1.60 -7.42 -7.83
N CYS A 97 -1.62 -7.01 -6.56
CA CYS A 97 -2.48 -5.98 -6.00
C CYS A 97 -1.67 -4.83 -5.39
N GLU A 98 -0.71 -4.31 -6.16
CA GLU A 98 0.15 -3.20 -5.77
C GLU A 98 -0.59 -1.86 -5.71
N PHE A 99 -0.17 -0.98 -4.80
CA PHE A 99 -0.66 0.40 -4.68
C PHE A 99 0.46 1.36 -4.27
N LYS A 100 0.36 2.66 -4.59
CA LYS A 100 1.33 3.69 -4.19
C LYS A 100 0.67 5.01 -3.85
#